data_AF-A0A1M6PYH8-F1
#
_entry.id   AF-A0A1M6PYH8-F1
#
_cell.length_a   1.000
_cell.length_b   1.000
_cell.length_c   1.000
_cell.angle_alpha   90.00
_cell.angle_beta   90.00
_cell.angle_gamma   90.00
#
_symmetry.space_group_name_H-M   'P 1'
#
loop_
_entity.id
_entity.type
_entity.pdbx_description
1 polymer ?
#
loop_
_entity_poly.entity_id
_entity_poly.type
_entity_poly.pdbx_seq_one_letter_code
_entity_poly.pdbx_strand_id
1 'polypeptide(L)' 'MPVQAKQLNFSNISSDFEKFFNQNQYNLLSMLNHFFDISDFIPLSFYQKYYSNFGRKRNFSLESMINA' A
#
# COMPACT_ATOMS: atom_id res chain seq x y z
N MET A 1 18.49 35.26 8.44
CA MET A 1 19.44 34.23 7.97
C MET A 1 18.65 33.22 7.15
N PRO A 2 19.05 32.87 5.92
CA PRO A 2 18.33 31.86 5.16
C PRO A 2 18.54 30.50 5.85
N VAL A 3 17.45 29.81 6.17
CA VAL A 3 17.50 28.45 6.73
C VAL A 3 18.01 27.54 5.61
N GLN A 4 19.24 27.03 5.74
CA GLN A 4 19.75 25.96 4.86
C GLN A 4 19.04 24.65 5.23
N ALA A 5 17.93 24.36 4.56
CA ALA A 5 17.32 23.05 4.62
C ALA A 5 18.18 22.06 3.81
N LYS A 6 18.62 20.97 4.44
CA LYS A 6 19.30 19.88 3.75
C LYS A 6 18.31 19.23 2.77
N GLN A 7 18.50 19.45 1.47
CA GLN A 7 17.71 18.75 0.45
C GLN A 7 18.02 17.25 0.54
N LEU A 8 17.01 16.45 0.86
CA LEU A 8 17.13 14.99 0.87
C LEU A 8 17.08 14.48 -0.57
N ASN A 9 17.99 13.57 -0.90
CA ASN A 9 17.90 12.80 -2.13
C ASN A 9 17.25 11.44 -1.86
N PHE A 10 16.90 10.74 -2.94
CA PHE A 10 16.24 9.45 -2.86
C PHE A 10 17.04 8.42 -2.05
N SER A 11 18.36 8.42 -2.17
CA SER A 11 19.24 7.51 -1.42
C SER A 11 19.18 7.77 0.09
N ASN A 12 19.11 9.03 0.51
CA ASN A 12 18.91 9.39 1.91
C ASN A 12 17.56 8.85 2.43
N ILE A 13 16.48 9.07 1.68
CA ILE A 13 15.14 8.58 2.04
C ILE A 13 15.11 7.06 2.14
N SER A 14 15.71 6.37 1.18
CA SER A 14 15.80 4.90 1.18
C SER A 14 16.56 4.38 2.40
N SER A 15 17.70 4.99 2.73
CA SER A 15 18.52 4.56 3.87
C SER A 15 17.84 4.82 5.22
N ASP A 16 17.07 5.90 5.32
CA ASP A 16 16.31 6.24 6.53
C ASP A 16 15.08 5.32 6.66
N PHE A 17 14.45 4.97 5.54
CA PHE A 17 13.38 3.97 5.51
C PHE A 17 13.87 2.59 5.94
N GLU A 18 15.03 2.13 5.48
CA GLU A 18 15.61 0.85 5.93
C GLU A 18 15.86 0.84 7.44
N LYS A 19 16.42 1.92 7.99
CA LYS A 19 16.61 2.05 9.45
C LYS A 19 15.29 2.01 10.20
N PHE A 20 14.30 2.76 9.72
CA PHE A 20 12.97 2.78 10.29
C PHE A 20 12.30 1.39 10.25
N PHE A 21 12.36 0.70 9.12
CA PHE A 21 11.81 -0.64 8.92
C PHE A 21 12.40 -1.64 9.91
N ASN A 22 13.73 -1.66 10.05
CA ASN A 22 14.42 -2.60 10.94
C ASN A 22 14.14 -2.33 12.42
N GLN A 23 13.83 -1.09 12.80
CA GLN A 23 13.53 -0.73 14.20
C GLN A 23 12.03 -0.92 14.54
N ASN A 24 11.14 -0.79 13.56
CA ASN A 24 9.69 -0.68 13.76
C ASN A 24 8.90 -1.68 12.90
N GLN A 25 9.44 -2.87 12.67
CA GLN A 25 8.90 -3.84 11.72
C GLN A 25 7.40 -4.17 11.98
N TYR A 26 7.01 -4.32 13.25
CA TYR A 26 5.61 -4.56 13.64
C TYR A 26 4.68 -3.35 13.40
N ASN A 27 5.21 -2.13 13.45
CA ASN A 27 4.43 -0.91 13.26
C ASN A 27 4.19 -0.61 11.78
N LEU A 28 5.05 -1.07 10.86
CA LEU A 28 4.91 -0.76 9.43
C LEU A 28 3.61 -1.32 8.86
N LEU A 29 3.30 -2.60 9.09
CA LEU A 29 2.06 -3.20 8.57
C LEU A 29 0.81 -2.53 9.16
N SER A 30 0.85 -2.18 10.45
CA SER A 30 -0.20 -1.41 11.11
C SER A 30 -0.37 -0.02 10.48
N MET A 31 0.74 0.68 10.21
CA MET A 31 0.73 1.97 9.53
C MET A 31 0.23 1.85 8.10
N LEU A 32 0.62 0.82 7.35
CA LEU A 32 0.13 0.59 5.99
C LEU A 32 -1.39 0.39 6.02
N ASN A 33 -1.90 -0.43 6.92
CA ASN A 33 -3.34 -0.61 7.09
C ASN A 33 -4.06 0.66 7.56
N HIS A 34 -3.40 1.53 8.32
CA HIS A 34 -3.99 2.79 8.81
C HIS A 34 -4.02 3.89 7.75
N PHE A 35 -2.98 3.99 6.93
CA PHE A 35 -2.80 5.08 5.96
C PHE A 35 -3.19 4.70 4.53
N PHE A 36 -3.28 3.40 4.22
CA PHE A 36 -3.63 2.91 2.90
C PHE A 36 -4.80 1.94 3.00
N ASP A 37 -5.97 2.38 2.54
CA ASP A 37 -7.03 1.45 2.17
C ASP A 37 -6.74 0.93 0.76
N ILE A 38 -6.41 -0.36 0.65
CA ILE A 38 -6.11 -1.00 -0.63
C ILE A 38 -7.30 -0.87 -1.60
N SER A 39 -8.53 -0.82 -1.08
CA SER A 39 -9.76 -0.68 -1.87
C SER A 39 -9.75 0.58 -2.74
N ASP A 40 -9.15 1.67 -2.25
CA ASP A 40 -9.07 2.95 -2.96
C ASP A 40 -8.17 2.89 -4.20
N PHE A 41 -7.26 1.92 -4.25
CA PHE A 41 -6.30 1.76 -5.35
C PHE A 41 -6.74 0.71 -6.38
N ILE A 42 -7.89 0.06 -6.18
CA ILE A 42 -8.37 -0.96 -7.12
C ILE A 42 -9.07 -0.28 -8.29
N PRO A 43 -8.55 -0.42 -9.52
CA PRO A 43 -9.17 0.22 -10.66
C PRO A 43 -10.49 -0.46 -11.02
N LEU A 44 -11.42 0.32 -11.57
CA LEU A 44 -12.72 -0.18 -12.03
C LEU A 44 -12.59 -1.35 -13.04
N SER A 45 -11.56 -1.32 -13.89
CA SER A 45 -11.28 -2.40 -14.84
C SER A 45 -11.02 -3.74 -14.15
N PHE A 46 -10.39 -3.73 -12.96
CA PHE A 46 -10.19 -4.91 -12.16
C PHE A 46 -11.51 -5.44 -11.62
N TYR A 47 -12.39 -4.57 -11.09
CA TYR A 47 -13.73 -4.94 -10.66
C TYR A 47 -14.54 -5.61 -11.78
N GLN A 48 -14.55 -5.02 -12.97
CA GLN A 48 -15.24 -5.56 -14.13
C GLN A 48 -14.71 -6.93 -14.54
N LYS A 49 -13.38 -7.10 -14.49
CA LYS A 49 -12.75 -8.39 -14.78
C LYS A 49 -12.99 -9.41 -13.67
N TYR A 50 -13.11 -8.96 -12.43
CA TYR A 50 -13.36 -9.82 -11.30
C TYR A 50 -14.77 -10.41 -11.37
N TYR A 51 -15.77 -9.58 -11.68
CA TYR A 51 -17.18 -9.97 -11.77
C TYR A 51 -17.65 -10.27 -13.20
N SER A 52 -16.72 -10.62 -14.11
CA SER A 52 -17.10 -10.93 -15.49
C SER A 52 -17.91 -12.24 -15.56
N ASN A 53 -18.96 -12.23 -16.38
CA ASN A 53 -19.85 -13.39 -16.59
C ASN A 53 -19.10 -14.66 -17.02
N PHE A 54 -17.97 -14.47 -17.73
CA PHE A 54 -17.09 -15.55 -18.18
C PHE A 54 -15.80 -15.54 -17.37
N GLY A 55 -15.26 -16.71 -17.05
CA GLY A 55 -13.98 -16.84 -16.35
C GLY A 55 -14.00 -17.92 -15.27
N ARG A 56 -13.21 -17.70 -14.20
CA ARG A 56 -13.16 -18.62 -13.06
C ARG A 56 -14.32 -18.35 -12.12
N LYS A 57 -15.04 -19.41 -11.73
CA LYS A 57 -16.03 -19.33 -10.65
C LYS A 57 -15.33 -18.91 -9.36
N ARG A 58 -15.72 -17.77 -8.81
CA ARG A 58 -15.21 -17.25 -7.54
C ARG A 58 -16.24 -17.56 -6.46
N ASN A 59 -15.78 -18.15 -5.35
CA ASN A 59 -16.64 -18.50 -4.22
C ASN A 59 -16.79 -17.35 -3.20
N PHE A 60 -15.93 -16.33 -3.30
CA PHE A 60 -15.89 -15.19 -2.40
C PHE A 60 -15.99 -13.90 -3.22
N SER A 61 -16.53 -12.83 -2.62
CA SER A 61 -16.53 -11.50 -3.23
C SER A 61 -15.12 -10.91 -3.20
N LEU A 62 -14.88 -9.91 -4.04
CA LEU A 62 -13.61 -9.19 -4.07
C LEU A 62 -13.32 -8.54 -2.71
N GLU A 63 -14.34 -7.94 -2.10
CA GLU A 63 -14.27 -7.28 -0.80
C GLU A 63 -13.89 -8.26 0.31
N SER A 64 -14.41 -9.50 0.28
CA SER A 64 -14.01 -10.54 1.24
C SER A 64 -12.58 -11.02 1.03
N MET A 65 -12.00 -10.86 -0.16
CA MET A 65 -10.59 -11.20 -0.40
C MET A 65 -9.63 -10.09 0.01
N ILE A 66 -10.08 -8.83 0.01
CA ILE A 66 -9.26 -7.67 0.35
C ILE A 66 -9.23 -7.42 1.86
N ASN A 67 -10.37 -7.62 2.53
CA ASN A 67 -10.54 -7.36 3.96
C ASN A 67 -10.27 -8.59 4.85
N ALA A 68 -9.56 -9.60 4.33
CA ALA A 68 -9.33 -10.89 4.98
C ALA A 68 -8.18 -10.87 6.00
#